data_AF-A0A6P5TJ32-F1
#
_entry.id   AF-A0A6P5TJ32-F1
#
_cell.length_a   1.000
_cell.length_b   1.000
_cell.length_c   1.000
_cell.angle_alpha   90.00
_cell.angle_beta   90.00
_cell.angle_gamma   90.00
#
_symmetry.space_group_name_H-M   'P 1'
#
loop_
_entity.id
_entity.type
_entity.pdbx_description
1 polymer ?
#
loop_
_entity_poly.entity_id
_entity_poly.type
_entity_poly.pdbx_seq_one_letter_code
_entity_poly.pdbx_strand_id
1 'polypeptide(L)'
;MAAATHEDLSLQEEQEQEHERVFKQQNDDVPASSLKYLNPEKGQTMETVRKANLISLWQLNALIVMLVFSASGMVSLQDLAFVLFSIVYIFILSKFSFPTISRDPSQDTPVFNPQSKMVRLGPIFGAVIGLVLPIAYIFDGFLERDKQGIRAAAPHVFLLASQAFVDGVAFSDRFSTPIRVFVPVFFNAKRIFTLVDWVRNEFSEGYGDDYGGGSASAAARRLSLGRWLAIANLVFWTSDLFGFMLPIYLPRAFKKYYSAKTE
;
A
#
# COMPACT_ATOMS: atom_id res chain seq x y z
N MET A 1 -0.94 -77.90 0.28
CA MET A 1 -0.95 -76.57 -0.35
C MET A 1 -1.82 -75.67 0.49
N ALA A 2 -1.34 -74.73 1.28
CA ALA A 2 -0.04 -74.48 1.87
C ALA A 2 -0.37 -73.61 3.10
N ALA A 3 0.16 -73.98 4.25
CA ALA A 3 -0.02 -73.29 5.52
C ALA A 3 0.71 -71.93 5.47
N ALA A 4 0.03 -70.92 4.91
CA ALA A 4 0.56 -69.57 4.72
C ALA A 4 -0.58 -68.54 4.85
N THR A 5 -1.41 -68.65 5.88
CA THR A 5 -2.50 -67.69 6.14
C THR A 5 -2.62 -67.26 7.59
N HIS A 6 -1.95 -67.92 8.54
CA HIS A 6 -2.01 -67.55 9.95
C HIS A 6 -0.71 -66.91 10.47
N GLU A 7 0.46 -67.30 9.93
CA GLU A 7 1.74 -66.66 10.27
C GLU A 7 1.92 -65.31 9.55
N ASP A 8 1.47 -65.19 8.30
CA ASP A 8 1.50 -63.91 7.56
C ASP A 8 0.57 -62.86 8.20
N LEU A 9 -0.57 -63.29 8.77
CA LEU A 9 -1.50 -62.40 9.45
C LEU A 9 -0.94 -61.92 10.79
N SER A 10 -0.27 -62.80 11.55
CA SER A 10 0.37 -62.42 12.81
C SER A 10 1.59 -61.52 12.59
N LEU A 11 2.36 -61.73 11.53
CA LEU A 11 3.48 -60.86 11.16
C LEU A 11 3.01 -59.47 10.73
N GLN A 12 1.86 -59.38 10.06
CA GLN A 12 1.27 -58.11 9.66
C GLN A 12 0.71 -57.34 10.87
N GLU A 13 0.09 -58.02 11.84
CA GLU A 13 -0.37 -57.41 13.09
C GLU A 13 0.81 -56.96 13.99
N GLU A 14 1.91 -57.71 14.04
CA GLU A 14 3.12 -57.31 14.76
C GLU A 14 3.78 -56.09 14.10
N GLN A 15 3.84 -56.02 12.77
CA GLN A 15 4.36 -54.85 12.06
C GLN A 15 3.46 -53.61 12.22
N GLU A 16 2.14 -53.76 12.19
CA GLU A 16 1.22 -52.66 12.46
C GLU A 16 1.33 -52.16 13.91
N GLN A 17 1.48 -53.07 14.89
CA GLN A 17 1.71 -52.69 16.28
C GLN A 17 3.07 -52.03 16.51
N GLU A 18 4.12 -52.47 15.83
CA GLU A 18 5.44 -51.84 15.89
C GLU A 18 5.42 -50.46 15.24
N HIS A 19 4.73 -50.30 14.11
CA HIS A 19 4.53 -49.01 13.45
C HIS A 19 3.70 -48.05 14.32
N GLU A 20 2.65 -48.54 14.99
CA GLU A 20 1.84 -47.75 15.91
C GLU A 20 2.61 -47.37 17.17
N ARG A 21 3.50 -48.23 17.67
CA ARG A 21 4.40 -47.92 18.80
C ARG A 21 5.48 -46.90 18.43
N VAL A 22 6.07 -46.98 17.24
CA VAL A 22 7.01 -45.96 16.73
C VAL A 22 6.31 -44.63 16.53
N PHE A 23 5.06 -44.63 16.03
CA PHE A 23 4.27 -43.40 15.84
C PHE A 23 3.80 -42.76 17.16
N LYS A 24 3.55 -43.55 18.20
CA LYS A 24 3.25 -43.06 19.56
C LYS A 24 4.50 -42.54 20.26
N GLN A 25 5.62 -43.27 20.19
CA GLN A 25 6.86 -42.85 20.85
C GLN A 25 7.46 -41.58 20.23
N GLN A 26 7.27 -41.35 18.92
CA GLN A 26 7.69 -40.11 18.27
C GLN A 26 6.79 -38.88 18.59
N ASN A 27 5.58 -39.10 19.12
CA ASN A 27 4.71 -38.02 19.60
C ASN A 27 4.96 -37.63 21.06
N ASP A 28 5.51 -38.53 21.87
CA ASP A 28 5.76 -38.27 23.30
C ASP A 28 7.10 -37.53 23.56
N ASP A 29 8.02 -37.50 22.59
CA ASP A 29 9.30 -36.76 22.67
C ASP A 29 9.25 -35.34 22.09
N VAL A 30 8.07 -34.83 21.74
CA VAL A 30 7.92 -33.41 21.37
C VAL A 30 7.73 -32.60 22.65
N PRO A 31 8.66 -31.69 23.01
CA PRO A 31 8.56 -30.94 24.26
C PRO A 31 7.23 -30.19 24.31
N ALA A 32 6.59 -30.25 25.49
CA ALA A 32 5.27 -29.69 25.81
C ALA A 32 5.11 -28.17 25.56
N SER A 33 6.12 -27.51 24.97
CA SER A 33 6.08 -26.16 24.43
C SER A 33 5.41 -26.05 23.05
N SER A 34 5.26 -27.14 22.28
CA SER A 34 4.78 -27.06 20.89
C SER A 34 3.27 -27.30 20.69
N LEU A 35 2.56 -27.79 21.70
CA LEU A 35 1.10 -28.02 21.64
C LEU A 35 0.24 -26.81 22.02
N LYS A 36 0.85 -25.65 22.31
CA LYS A 36 0.13 -24.42 22.70
C LYS A 36 -0.48 -23.63 21.52
N TYR A 37 -0.33 -24.11 20.29
CA TYR A 37 -0.73 -23.38 19.07
C TYR A 37 -1.93 -23.98 18.32
N LEU A 38 -2.55 -25.06 18.81
CA LEU A 38 -3.63 -25.76 18.08
C LEU A 38 -5.01 -25.73 18.74
N ASN A 39 -5.24 -24.88 19.75
CA ASN A 39 -6.61 -24.63 20.21
C ASN A 39 -6.76 -23.21 20.78
N PRO A 40 -7.28 -22.21 20.03
CA PRO A 40 -7.83 -21.03 20.64
C PRO A 40 -9.19 -21.40 21.26
N GLU A 41 -9.17 -21.60 22.57
CA GLU A 41 -10.38 -21.66 23.37
C GLU A 41 -11.23 -20.40 23.13
N LYS A 42 -12.53 -20.62 22.97
CA LYS A 42 -13.52 -19.58 22.76
C LYS A 42 -13.49 -18.57 23.92
N GLY A 43 -13.03 -17.37 23.60
CA GLY A 43 -13.31 -16.15 24.37
C GLY A 43 -12.54 -16.03 25.68
N GLN A 44 -11.41 -15.31 25.64
CA GLN A 44 -11.27 -14.05 26.38
C GLN A 44 -9.91 -13.37 26.09
N THR A 45 -10.05 -12.14 25.60
CA THR A 45 -9.19 -10.96 25.79
C THR A 45 -7.67 -11.10 25.62
N MET A 46 -7.23 -10.88 24.38
CA MET A 46 -5.91 -10.28 24.10
C MET A 46 -6.03 -8.75 24.11
N GLU A 47 -6.60 -8.17 25.17
CA GLU A 47 -6.33 -6.77 25.48
C GLU A 47 -4.96 -6.71 26.16
N THR A 48 -4.13 -5.76 25.71
CA THR A 48 -2.87 -5.34 26.34
C THR A 48 -1.58 -6.09 25.98
N VAL A 49 -1.43 -6.57 24.74
CA VAL A 49 -0.07 -6.57 24.13
C VAL A 49 0.14 -5.20 23.47
N ARG A 50 0.47 -4.22 24.31
CA ARG A 50 1.16 -2.97 24.00
C ARG A 50 0.94 -2.46 22.56
N LYS A 51 -0.21 -1.84 22.30
CA LYS A 51 -0.40 -0.85 21.20
C LYS A 51 0.51 0.36 21.47
N ALA A 52 1.83 0.16 21.45
CA ALA A 52 2.76 1.24 21.22
C ALA A 52 2.60 1.63 19.75
N ASN A 53 2.61 2.93 19.49
CA ASN A 53 2.50 3.57 18.18
C ASN A 53 3.64 3.13 17.23
N LEU A 54 3.63 1.88 16.77
CA LEU A 54 4.59 1.39 15.79
C LEU A 54 4.04 1.76 14.42
N ILE A 55 4.67 2.76 13.81
CA ILE A 55 4.50 3.13 12.40
C ILE A 55 4.67 1.83 11.58
N SER A 56 3.71 1.53 10.70
CA SER A 56 3.77 0.34 9.84
C SER A 56 5.03 0.38 8.97
N LEU A 57 5.66 -0.76 8.68
CA LEU A 57 6.83 -0.84 7.79
C LEU A 57 6.60 -0.10 6.46
N TRP A 58 5.37 -0.17 5.94
CA TRP A 58 4.96 0.56 4.74
C TRP A 58 5.01 2.08 4.91
N GLN A 59 4.53 2.59 6.04
CA GLN A 59 4.56 4.01 6.37
C GLN A 59 6.00 4.50 6.61
N LEU A 60 6.84 3.66 7.21
CA LEU A 60 8.26 3.96 7.41
C LEU A 60 8.99 4.04 6.06
N ASN A 61 8.76 3.07 5.16
CA ASN A 61 9.31 3.10 3.80
C ASN A 61 8.84 4.34 3.04
N ALA A 62 7.56 4.70 3.14
CA ALA A 62 7.01 5.91 2.53
C ALA A 62 7.67 7.18 3.10
N LEU A 63 7.90 7.24 4.41
CA LEU A 63 8.61 8.34 5.07
C LEU A 63 10.06 8.45 4.59
N ILE A 64 10.77 7.32 4.46
CA ILE A 64 12.15 7.31 3.94
C ILE A 64 12.17 7.84 2.50
N VAL A 65 11.26 7.39 1.64
CA VAL A 65 11.14 7.88 0.25
C VAL A 65 10.88 9.39 0.24
N MET A 66 9.92 9.87 1.04
CA MET A 66 9.64 11.30 1.19
C MET A 66 10.90 12.09 1.57
N LEU A 67 11.64 11.64 2.59
CA LEU A 67 12.85 12.31 3.08
C LEU A 67 13.96 12.33 2.03
N VAL A 68 14.20 11.23 1.32
CA VAL A 68 15.20 11.14 0.25
C VAL A 68 14.88 12.11 -0.89
N PHE A 69 13.63 12.14 -1.36
CA PHE A 69 13.21 13.08 -2.41
C PHE A 69 13.26 14.54 -1.97
N SER A 70 12.97 14.81 -0.69
CA SER A 70 13.07 16.15 -0.10
C SER A 70 14.54 16.61 -0.01
N ALA A 71 15.42 15.75 0.51
CA ALA A 71 16.83 16.06 0.73
C ALA A 71 17.65 16.15 -0.56
N SER A 72 17.24 15.43 -1.61
CA SER A 72 17.92 15.44 -2.91
C SER A 72 17.60 16.68 -3.77
N GLY A 73 16.66 17.53 -3.36
CA GLY A 73 16.25 18.71 -4.15
C GLY A 73 15.53 18.36 -5.45
N MET A 74 15.07 17.11 -5.60
CA MET A 74 14.34 16.64 -6.79
C MET A 74 12.87 17.08 -6.80
N VAL A 75 12.40 17.69 -5.71
CA VAL A 75 11.02 18.12 -5.51
C VAL A 75 10.97 19.63 -5.31
N SER A 76 9.91 20.28 -5.80
CA SER A 76 9.73 21.71 -5.66
C SER A 76 9.41 22.11 -4.20
N LEU A 77 9.78 23.33 -3.80
CA LEU A 77 9.39 23.86 -2.49
C LEU A 77 7.86 23.96 -2.34
N GLN A 78 7.15 24.16 -3.46
CA GLN A 78 5.69 24.18 -3.49
C GLN A 78 5.09 22.82 -3.10
N ASP A 79 5.66 21.71 -3.57
CA ASP A 79 5.18 20.37 -3.21
C ASP A 79 5.48 20.03 -1.74
N LEU A 80 6.64 20.45 -1.23
CA LEU A 80 6.98 20.32 0.19
C LEU A 80 6.01 21.12 1.06
N ALA A 81 5.79 22.39 0.71
CA ALA A 81 4.83 23.26 1.39
C ALA A 81 3.42 22.67 1.35
N PHE A 82 2.99 22.13 0.20
CA PHE A 82 1.70 21.45 0.07
C PHE A 82 1.54 20.31 1.07
N VAL A 83 2.55 19.45 1.25
CA VAL A 83 2.48 18.34 2.22
C VAL A 83 2.41 18.86 3.66
N LEU A 84 3.19 19.87 4.00
CA LEU A 84 3.16 20.46 5.35
C LEU A 84 1.80 21.10 5.65
N PHE A 85 1.30 21.94 4.74
CA PHE A 85 0.01 22.60 4.91
C PHE A 85 -1.16 21.61 4.84
N SER A 86 -1.05 20.53 4.06
CA SER A 86 -2.11 19.51 4.00
C SER A 86 -2.29 18.80 5.34
N ILE A 87 -1.20 18.44 6.01
CA ILE A 87 -1.25 17.81 7.35
C ILE A 87 -1.94 18.74 8.35
N VAL A 88 -1.55 20.02 8.38
CA VAL A 88 -2.17 21.03 9.25
C VAL A 88 -3.66 21.18 8.93
N TYR A 89 -4.01 21.29 7.65
CA TYR A 89 -5.38 21.46 7.20
C TYR A 89 -6.25 20.25 7.53
N ILE A 90 -5.75 19.04 7.32
CA ILE A 90 -6.42 17.78 7.69
C ILE A 90 -6.70 17.74 9.19
N PHE A 91 -5.74 18.17 10.03
CA PHE A 91 -5.92 18.22 11.47
C PHE A 91 -6.97 19.26 11.91
N ILE A 92 -7.01 20.41 11.23
CA ILE A 92 -8.06 21.43 11.44
C ILE A 92 -9.42 20.82 11.07
N LEU A 93 -9.55 20.22 9.88
CA LEU A 93 -10.80 19.61 9.44
C LEU A 93 -11.26 18.49 10.38
N SER A 94 -10.35 17.66 10.88
CA SER A 94 -10.69 16.58 11.80
C SER A 94 -11.18 17.09 13.15
N LYS A 95 -10.72 18.26 13.60
CA LYS A 95 -11.14 18.83 14.88
C LYS A 95 -12.42 19.65 14.78
N PHE A 96 -12.58 20.42 13.71
CA PHE A 96 -13.65 21.41 13.58
C PHE A 96 -14.83 20.95 12.72
N SER A 97 -14.58 20.27 11.61
CA SER A 97 -15.62 19.90 10.64
C SER A 97 -16.12 18.46 10.84
N PHE A 98 -15.19 17.53 11.09
CA PHE A 98 -15.47 16.11 11.19
C PHE A 98 -14.85 15.48 12.45
N PRO A 99 -15.26 15.93 13.66
CA PRO A 99 -14.79 15.34 14.91
C PRO A 99 -15.07 13.84 14.96
N THR A 100 -14.17 13.10 15.59
CA THR A 100 -14.34 11.66 15.77
C THR A 100 -15.51 11.40 16.70
N ILE A 101 -16.60 10.86 16.17
CA ILE A 101 -17.77 10.44 16.94
C ILE A 101 -17.32 9.20 17.72
N SER A 102 -17.35 9.27 19.05
CA SER A 102 -16.96 8.21 19.97
C SER A 102 -17.89 7.00 19.82
N ARG A 103 -17.64 6.17 18.82
CA ARG A 103 -18.30 4.87 18.64
C ARG A 103 -17.33 3.78 19.09
N ASP A 104 -17.86 2.71 19.65
CA ASP A 104 -17.10 1.50 19.94
C ASP A 104 -16.31 1.10 18.67
N PRO A 105 -14.97 0.94 18.74
CA PRO A 105 -14.14 0.50 17.62
C PRO A 105 -14.66 -0.77 16.93
N SER A 106 -15.44 -1.61 17.64
CA SER A 106 -16.10 -2.80 17.09
C SER A 106 -17.14 -2.49 16.00
N GLN A 107 -17.60 -1.24 15.89
CA GLN A 107 -18.63 -0.79 14.96
C GLN A 107 -18.07 0.03 13.77
N ASP A 108 -16.77 0.30 13.71
CA ASP A 108 -16.16 1.04 12.58
C ASP A 108 -16.01 0.14 11.36
N THR A 109 -17.14 -0.14 10.68
CA THR A 109 -17.12 -0.94 9.46
C THR A 109 -16.38 -0.18 8.34
N PRO A 110 -15.52 -0.80 7.52
CA PRO A 110 -14.97 -0.15 6.34
C PRO A 110 -16.08 0.37 5.40
N VAL A 111 -15.85 1.52 4.73
CA VAL A 111 -16.85 2.13 3.80
C VAL A 111 -17.23 1.18 2.67
N PHE A 112 -16.30 0.33 2.27
CA PHE A 112 -16.53 -0.75 1.30
C PHE A 112 -16.26 -2.10 1.96
N ASN A 113 -17.03 -3.12 1.57
CA ASN A 113 -16.84 -4.47 2.07
C ASN A 113 -15.43 -5.00 1.69
N PRO A 114 -14.58 -5.37 2.68
CA PRO A 114 -13.22 -5.87 2.45
C PRO A 114 -13.15 -7.13 1.58
N GLN A 115 -14.24 -7.87 1.44
CA GLN A 115 -14.28 -9.13 0.70
C GLN A 115 -14.41 -8.96 -0.83
N SER A 116 -14.67 -7.75 -1.31
CA SER A 116 -14.75 -7.53 -2.77
C SER A 116 -13.36 -7.49 -3.40
N LYS A 117 -13.15 -8.29 -4.46
CA LYS A 117 -11.86 -8.40 -5.16
C LYS A 117 -11.32 -7.04 -5.65
N MET A 118 -12.21 -6.12 -6.04
CA MET A 118 -11.84 -4.79 -6.51
C MET A 118 -11.20 -3.92 -5.42
N VAL A 119 -11.70 -3.98 -4.18
CA VAL A 119 -11.15 -3.22 -3.04
C VAL A 119 -9.79 -3.76 -2.62
N ARG A 120 -9.53 -5.05 -2.85
CA ARG A 120 -8.26 -5.71 -2.49
C ARG A 120 -7.18 -5.57 -3.56
N LEU A 121 -7.54 -5.61 -4.84
CA LEU A 121 -6.58 -5.57 -5.95
C LEU A 121 -6.32 -4.14 -6.46
N GLY A 122 -7.29 -3.23 -6.40
CA GLY A 122 -7.13 -1.85 -6.85
C GLY A 122 -5.90 -1.13 -6.25
N PRO A 123 -5.70 -1.17 -4.92
CA PRO A 123 -4.53 -0.57 -4.27
C PRO A 123 -3.21 -1.18 -4.73
N ILE A 124 -3.17 -2.49 -5.04
CA ILE A 124 -1.97 -3.18 -5.52
C ILE A 124 -1.63 -2.68 -6.94
N PHE A 125 -2.63 -2.61 -7.83
CA PHE A 125 -2.43 -2.07 -9.17
C PHE A 125 -1.99 -0.61 -9.14
N GLY A 126 -2.61 0.22 -8.30
CA GLY A 126 -2.22 1.61 -8.11
C GLY A 126 -0.79 1.77 -7.57
N ALA A 127 -0.38 0.89 -6.64
CA ALA A 127 1.00 0.88 -6.12
C ALA A 127 2.02 0.47 -7.19
N VAL A 128 1.71 -0.51 -8.03
CA VAL A 128 2.61 -0.91 -9.13
C VAL A 128 2.76 0.24 -10.14
N ILE A 129 1.64 0.79 -10.62
CA ILE A 129 1.63 1.82 -11.67
C ILE A 129 2.19 3.15 -11.17
N GLY A 130 1.83 3.58 -9.96
CA GLY A 130 2.19 4.88 -9.42
C GLY A 130 3.43 4.93 -8.54
N LEU A 131 3.92 3.79 -8.05
CA LEU A 131 5.09 3.77 -7.17
C LEU A 131 6.22 2.91 -7.74
N VAL A 132 5.98 1.63 -8.01
CA VAL A 132 7.04 0.70 -8.41
C VAL A 132 7.64 1.07 -9.77
N LEU A 133 6.80 1.28 -10.79
CA LEU A 133 7.27 1.61 -12.13
C LEU A 133 7.98 2.99 -12.18
N PRO A 134 7.45 4.08 -11.59
CA PRO A 134 8.16 5.35 -11.54
C PRO A 134 9.47 5.30 -10.75
N ILE A 135 9.53 4.53 -9.65
CA ILE A 135 10.79 4.34 -8.91
C ILE A 135 11.82 3.61 -9.79
N ALA A 136 11.42 2.55 -10.49
CA ALA A 136 12.31 1.84 -11.41
C ALA A 136 12.82 2.77 -12.53
N TYR A 137 11.94 3.61 -13.09
CA TYR A 137 12.31 4.62 -14.10
C TYR A 137 13.32 5.64 -13.58
N ILE A 138 13.18 6.07 -12.33
CA ILE A 138 14.11 6.99 -11.66
C ILE A 138 15.46 6.31 -11.43
N PHE A 139 15.49 5.06 -10.95
CA PHE A 139 16.74 4.31 -10.76
C PHE A 139 17.48 4.08 -12.08
N ASP A 140 16.76 3.68 -13.13
CA ASP A 140 17.30 3.55 -14.47
C ASP A 140 17.87 4.88 -14.98
N GLY A 141 17.19 6.00 -14.68
CA GLY A 141 17.69 7.34 -15.02
C GLY A 141 18.97 7.72 -14.32
N PHE A 142 19.15 7.29 -13.06
CA PHE A 142 20.40 7.52 -12.34
C PHE A 142 21.58 6.79 -12.98
N LEU A 143 21.35 5.58 -13.52
CA LEU A 143 22.36 4.82 -14.24
C LEU A 143 22.72 5.48 -15.58
N GLU A 144 21.71 5.98 -16.30
CA GLU A 144 21.88 6.64 -17.60
C GLU A 144 22.23 8.14 -17.50
N ARG A 145 22.34 8.70 -16.28
CA ARG A 145 22.60 10.12 -15.98
C ARG A 145 21.55 11.09 -16.53
N ASP A 146 20.33 10.62 -16.77
CA ASP A 146 19.20 11.42 -17.20
C ASP A 146 18.59 12.19 -16.02
N LYS A 147 19.10 13.39 -15.77
CA LYS A 147 18.63 14.24 -14.68
C LYS A 147 17.25 14.83 -14.94
N GLN A 148 16.81 14.93 -16.20
CA GLN A 148 15.57 15.63 -16.56
C GLN A 148 14.36 14.71 -16.34
N GLY A 149 14.39 13.48 -16.88
CA GLY A 149 13.34 12.50 -16.67
C GLY A 149 13.17 12.11 -15.20
N ILE A 150 14.28 12.00 -14.45
CA ILE A 150 14.25 11.80 -12.99
C ILE A 150 13.49 12.94 -12.30
N ARG A 151 13.86 14.20 -12.61
CA ARG A 151 13.26 15.38 -11.97
C ARG A 151 11.80 15.58 -12.36
N ALA A 152 11.39 15.12 -13.53
CA ALA A 152 10.00 15.15 -13.97
C ALA A 152 9.13 14.11 -13.24
N ALA A 153 9.65 12.91 -12.99
CA ALA A 153 8.92 11.84 -12.29
C ALA A 153 8.91 11.98 -10.75
N ALA A 154 9.96 12.59 -10.18
CA ALA A 154 10.19 12.67 -8.74
C ALA A 154 9.02 13.31 -7.93
N PRO A 155 8.40 14.44 -8.34
CA PRO A 155 7.30 15.04 -7.60
C PRO A 155 6.09 14.11 -7.46
N HIS A 156 5.79 13.31 -8.48
CA HIS A 156 4.71 12.33 -8.44
C HIS A 156 4.95 11.26 -7.37
N VAL A 157 6.15 10.65 -7.36
CA VAL A 157 6.55 9.62 -6.39
C VAL A 157 6.57 10.19 -4.97
N PHE A 158 7.09 11.41 -4.81
CA PHE A 158 7.08 12.12 -3.55
C PHE A 158 5.66 12.33 -3.01
N LEU A 159 4.71 12.78 -3.84
CA LEU A 159 3.32 12.98 -3.42
C LEU A 159 2.61 11.68 -3.09
N LEU A 160 2.90 10.58 -3.81
CA LEU A 160 2.31 9.27 -3.52
C LEU A 160 2.85 8.69 -2.21
N ALA A 161 4.16 8.79 -1.96
CA ALA A 161 4.77 8.40 -0.69
C ALA A 161 4.23 9.26 0.47
N SER A 162 4.10 10.57 0.25
CA SER A 162 3.53 11.48 1.23
C SER A 162 2.08 11.12 1.56
N GLN A 163 1.27 10.79 0.55
CA GLN A 163 -0.09 10.31 0.79
C GLN A 163 -0.08 9.02 1.61
N ALA A 164 0.72 8.02 1.25
CA ALA A 164 0.79 6.75 1.99
C ALA A 164 1.16 6.94 3.48
N PHE A 165 2.04 7.90 3.77
CA PHE A 165 2.36 8.29 5.14
C PHE A 165 1.17 8.95 5.84
N VAL A 166 0.52 9.94 5.22
CA VAL A 166 -0.61 10.67 5.83
C VAL A 166 -1.83 9.78 5.99
N ASP A 167 -2.13 8.92 5.02
CA ASP A 167 -3.16 7.87 5.11
C ASP A 167 -2.88 7.00 6.33
N GLY A 168 -1.61 6.59 6.51
CA GLY A 168 -1.19 5.81 7.65
C GLY A 168 -1.46 6.45 9.01
N VAL A 169 -1.25 7.77 9.12
CA VAL A 169 -1.59 8.55 10.31
C VAL A 169 -3.12 8.70 10.46
N ALA A 170 -3.83 8.91 9.35
CA ALA A 170 -5.28 9.10 9.32
C ALA A 170 -6.08 7.82 9.62
N PHE A 171 -5.56 6.64 9.28
CA PHE A 171 -6.19 5.36 9.62
C PHE A 171 -6.09 4.98 11.10
N SER A 172 -5.41 5.78 11.92
CA SER A 172 -5.52 5.64 13.37
C SER A 172 -6.97 5.89 13.84
N ASP A 173 -7.35 5.32 14.97
CA ASP A 173 -8.69 5.49 15.59
C ASP A 173 -9.02 6.95 15.96
N ARG A 174 -8.12 7.90 15.65
CA ARG A 174 -8.22 9.32 15.98
C ARG A 174 -8.92 10.16 14.92
N PHE A 175 -9.09 9.66 13.69
CA PHE A 175 -9.73 10.41 12.61
C PHE A 175 -11.02 9.75 12.13
N SER A 176 -12.01 10.58 11.82
CA SER A 176 -13.30 10.15 11.29
C SER A 176 -13.21 9.67 9.84
N THR A 177 -14.18 8.85 9.41
CA THR A 177 -14.26 8.31 8.04
C THR A 177 -14.17 9.39 6.94
N PRO A 178 -14.86 10.55 7.04
CA PRO A 178 -14.73 11.65 6.07
C PRO A 178 -13.30 12.13 5.88
N ILE A 179 -12.52 12.21 6.95
CA ILE A 179 -11.12 12.64 6.89
C ILE A 179 -10.25 11.58 6.22
N ARG A 180 -10.43 10.30 6.60
CA ARG A 180 -9.69 9.18 6.00
C ARG A 180 -9.86 9.11 4.49
N VAL A 181 -11.06 9.41 3.97
CA VAL A 181 -11.30 9.43 2.50
C VAL A 181 -10.89 10.75 1.84
N PHE A 182 -10.82 11.84 2.60
CA PHE A 182 -10.41 13.15 2.07
C PHE A 182 -8.92 13.20 1.75
N VAL A 183 -8.07 12.52 2.54
CA VAL A 183 -6.63 12.45 2.30
C VAL A 183 -6.29 12.01 0.86
N PRO A 184 -6.72 10.83 0.38
CA PRO A 184 -6.40 10.41 -0.98
C PRO A 184 -6.99 11.34 -2.05
N VAL A 185 -8.19 11.89 -1.84
CA VAL A 185 -8.81 12.88 -2.75
C VAL A 185 -7.92 14.11 -2.89
N PHE A 186 -7.46 14.67 -1.77
CA PHE A 186 -6.68 15.90 -1.74
C PHE A 186 -5.31 15.73 -2.38
N PHE A 187 -4.62 14.62 -2.07
CA PHE A 187 -3.33 14.29 -2.68
C PHE A 187 -3.47 13.96 -4.17
N ASN A 188 -4.50 13.21 -4.58
CA ASN A 188 -4.77 12.95 -6.00
C ASN A 188 -5.01 14.24 -6.79
N ALA A 189 -5.74 15.20 -6.23
CA ALA A 189 -5.96 16.49 -6.89
C ALA A 189 -4.64 17.22 -7.18
N LYS A 190 -3.72 17.31 -6.22
CA LYS A 190 -2.39 17.90 -6.45
C LYS A 190 -1.54 17.06 -7.40
N ARG A 191 -1.63 15.73 -7.31
CA ARG A 191 -0.88 14.79 -8.15
C ARG A 191 -1.15 14.97 -9.63
N ILE A 192 -2.38 15.25 -10.03
CA ILE A 192 -2.73 15.50 -11.44
C ILE A 192 -1.87 16.62 -12.03
N PHE A 193 -1.62 17.71 -11.30
CA PHE A 193 -0.73 18.78 -11.77
C PHE A 193 0.69 18.29 -11.99
N THR A 194 1.25 17.52 -11.05
CA THR A 194 2.60 16.96 -11.21
C THR A 194 2.72 15.98 -12.37
N LEU A 195 1.64 15.23 -12.66
CA LEU A 195 1.59 14.29 -13.78
C LEU A 195 1.48 15.03 -15.12
N VAL A 196 0.68 16.10 -15.17
CA VAL A 196 0.62 16.98 -16.35
C VAL A 196 1.98 17.60 -16.63
N ASP A 197 2.68 18.08 -15.60
CA ASP A 197 4.03 18.63 -15.76
C ASP A 197 5.04 17.56 -16.19
N TRP A 198 4.95 16.34 -15.65
CA TRP A 198 5.77 15.22 -16.10
C TRP A 198 5.54 14.90 -17.59
N VAL A 199 4.28 14.76 -18.02
CA VAL A 199 3.96 14.55 -19.44
C VAL A 199 4.50 15.71 -20.30
N ARG A 200 4.36 16.97 -19.87
CA ARG A 200 4.89 18.11 -20.63
C ARG A 200 6.41 18.04 -20.80
N ASN A 201 7.13 17.70 -19.74
CA ASN A 201 8.59 17.60 -19.77
C ASN A 201 9.06 16.51 -20.74
N GLU A 202 8.50 15.29 -20.65
CA GLU A 202 8.84 14.14 -21.50
C GLU A 202 8.56 14.38 -23.01
N PHE A 203 7.60 15.25 -23.32
CA PHE A 203 7.30 15.65 -24.69
C PHE A 203 8.16 16.83 -25.15
N SER A 204 8.59 17.71 -24.25
CA SER A 204 9.52 18.82 -24.57
C SER A 204 10.97 18.36 -24.77
N GLU A 205 11.38 17.27 -24.11
CA GLU A 205 12.72 16.69 -24.21
C GLU A 205 13.07 16.16 -25.61
N GLY A 206 12.07 15.80 -26.42
CA GLY A 206 12.26 15.26 -27.76
C GLY A 206 12.69 16.27 -28.84
N TYR A 207 12.95 17.53 -28.46
CA TYR A 207 13.30 18.62 -29.39
C TYR A 207 14.72 19.19 -29.17
N GLY A 208 15.49 18.68 -28.21
CA GLY A 208 16.83 19.17 -27.87
C GLY A 208 17.96 18.20 -28.25
N ASP A 209 18.95 18.70 -28.98
CA ASP A 209 20.13 18.01 -29.54
C ASP A 209 21.15 17.43 -28.52
N ASP A 210 20.77 17.17 -27.26
CA ASP A 210 21.72 16.85 -26.18
C ASP A 210 21.75 15.37 -25.78
N TYR A 211 21.71 14.46 -26.76
CA TYR A 211 22.01 13.04 -26.50
C TYR A 211 23.52 12.80 -26.40
N GLY A 212 24.07 13.10 -25.23
CA GLY A 212 25.45 12.78 -24.87
C GLY A 212 25.70 11.26 -24.81
N GLY A 213 26.59 10.77 -25.68
CA GLY A 213 27.45 9.60 -25.47
C GLY A 213 26.83 8.19 -25.44
N GLY A 214 25.51 8.03 -25.39
CA GLY A 214 24.83 6.73 -25.43
C GLY A 214 24.47 6.26 -26.85
N SER A 215 24.21 4.96 -27.03
CA SER A 215 23.63 4.46 -28.29
C SER A 215 22.27 5.12 -28.51
N ALA A 216 22.07 5.76 -29.68
CA ALA A 216 20.83 6.46 -30.02
C ALA A 216 19.56 5.61 -29.84
N SER A 217 19.68 4.28 -29.93
CA SER A 217 18.57 3.36 -29.69
C SER A 217 18.20 3.21 -28.20
N ALA A 218 19.14 3.33 -27.27
CA ALA A 218 18.86 3.28 -25.83
C ALA A 218 18.13 4.55 -25.36
N ALA A 219 18.65 5.70 -25.79
CA ALA A 219 18.03 7.02 -25.60
C ALA A 219 16.57 7.07 -26.10
N ALA A 220 16.32 6.61 -27.32
CA ALA A 220 14.98 6.58 -27.89
C ALA A 220 14.01 5.65 -27.14
N ARG A 221 14.49 4.51 -26.64
CA ARG A 221 13.69 3.59 -25.82
C ARG A 221 13.32 4.23 -24.49
N ARG A 222 14.27 4.87 -23.79
CA ARG A 222 14.02 5.52 -22.50
C ARG A 222 13.00 6.65 -22.63
N LEU A 223 13.16 7.53 -23.63
CA LEU A 223 12.19 8.60 -23.90
C LEU A 223 10.79 8.04 -24.18
N SER A 224 10.71 6.94 -24.93
CA SER A 224 9.42 6.29 -25.19
C SER A 224 8.82 5.70 -23.91
N LEU A 225 9.63 5.08 -23.05
CA LEU A 225 9.21 4.52 -21.77
C LEU A 225 8.72 5.61 -20.81
N GLY A 226 9.45 6.72 -20.68
CA GLY A 226 9.07 7.87 -19.84
C GLY A 226 7.73 8.46 -20.25
N ARG A 227 7.52 8.68 -21.55
CA ARG A 227 6.24 9.15 -22.12
C ARG A 227 5.08 8.20 -21.82
N TRP A 228 5.23 6.91 -22.11
CA TRP A 228 4.18 5.93 -21.84
C TRP A 228 3.86 5.85 -20.35
N LEU A 229 4.88 5.88 -19.50
CA LEU A 229 4.71 5.82 -18.05
C LEU A 229 4.02 7.06 -17.48
N ALA A 230 4.39 8.26 -17.96
CA ALA A 230 3.77 9.51 -17.57
C ALA A 230 2.29 9.56 -18.00
N ILE A 231 1.98 9.17 -19.24
CA ILE A 231 0.59 9.10 -19.75
C ILE A 231 -0.23 8.09 -18.96
N ALA A 232 0.30 6.87 -18.75
CA ALA A 232 -0.40 5.82 -18.02
C ALA A 232 -0.75 6.27 -16.60
N ASN A 233 0.19 6.93 -15.90
CA ASN A 233 -0.07 7.49 -14.58
C ASN A 233 -1.12 8.61 -14.62
N LEU A 234 -1.01 9.54 -15.57
CA LEU A 234 -1.99 10.63 -15.71
C LEU A 234 -3.40 10.08 -15.91
N VAL A 235 -3.57 9.13 -16.83
CA VAL A 235 -4.88 8.49 -17.10
C VAL A 235 -5.38 7.76 -15.85
N PHE A 236 -4.56 6.90 -15.24
CA PHE A 236 -4.95 6.11 -14.09
C PHE A 236 -5.43 6.99 -12.93
N TRP A 237 -4.62 7.98 -12.52
CA TRP A 237 -4.94 8.82 -11.35
C TRP A 237 -6.06 9.84 -11.64
N THR A 238 -6.22 10.28 -12.89
CA THR A 238 -7.37 11.11 -13.29
C THR A 238 -8.66 10.30 -13.26
N SER A 239 -8.65 9.07 -13.80
CA SER A 239 -9.80 8.16 -13.74
C SER A 239 -10.14 7.77 -12.31
N ASP A 240 -9.15 7.52 -11.44
CA ASP A 240 -9.38 7.26 -10.02
C ASP A 240 -10.07 8.45 -9.32
N LEU A 241 -9.56 9.67 -9.53
CA LEU A 241 -10.12 10.86 -8.89
C LEU A 241 -11.55 11.15 -9.36
N PHE A 242 -11.75 11.27 -10.67
CA PHE A 242 -13.02 11.74 -11.24
C PHE A 242 -14.02 10.62 -11.48
N GLY A 243 -13.57 9.38 -11.68
CA GLY A 243 -14.44 8.22 -11.92
C GLY A 243 -14.85 7.48 -10.64
N PHE A 244 -14.04 7.53 -9.58
CA PHE A 244 -14.29 6.76 -8.36
C PHE A 244 -14.33 7.63 -7.10
N MET A 245 -13.26 8.37 -6.79
CA MET A 245 -13.11 9.04 -5.51
C MET A 245 -14.16 10.14 -5.28
N LEU A 246 -14.31 11.06 -6.23
CA LEU A 246 -15.27 12.16 -6.16
C LEU A 246 -16.74 11.71 -6.30
N PRO A 247 -17.13 10.90 -7.31
CA PRO A 247 -18.54 10.57 -7.51
C PRO A 247 -19.07 9.49 -6.56
N ILE A 248 -18.22 8.58 -6.07
CA ILE A 248 -18.68 7.39 -5.35
C ILE A 248 -18.13 7.34 -3.92
N TYR A 249 -16.82 7.47 -3.73
CA TYR A 249 -16.22 7.21 -2.42
C TYR A 249 -16.54 8.31 -1.40
N LEU A 250 -16.31 9.57 -1.77
CA LEU A 250 -16.53 10.72 -0.90
C LEU A 250 -18.01 10.87 -0.47
N PRO A 251 -19.01 10.77 -1.38
CA PRO A 251 -20.42 10.85 -0.98
C PRO A 251 -20.84 9.71 -0.04
N ARG A 252 -20.34 8.48 -0.26
CA ARG A 252 -20.63 7.34 0.62
C ARG A 252 -20.04 7.52 2.01
N ALA A 253 -18.82 8.05 2.12
CA ALA A 253 -18.20 8.35 3.40
C ALA A 253 -18.96 9.43 4.19
N PHE A 254 -19.37 10.51 3.52
CA PHE A 254 -20.18 11.55 4.15
C PHE A 254 -21.55 11.02 4.59
N LYS A 255 -22.25 10.27 3.72
CA LYS A 255 -23.53 9.64 4.07
C LYS A 255 -23.38 8.78 5.32
N LYS A 256 -22.36 7.92 5.37
CA LYS A 256 -22.09 7.06 6.53
C LYS A 256 -21.88 7.88 7.81
N TYR A 257 -21.04 8.91 7.74
CA TYR A 257 -20.72 9.74 8.90
C TYR A 257 -21.93 10.51 9.43
N TYR A 258 -22.72 11.12 8.55
CA TYR A 258 -23.89 11.89 8.96
C TYR A 258 -25.04 11.00 9.44
N SER A 259 -25.25 9.82 8.85
CA SER A 259 -26.24 8.86 9.35
C SER A 259 -25.91 8.37 10.77
N ALA A 260 -24.63 8.18 11.09
CA ALA A 260 -24.19 7.78 12.42
C ALA A 260 -24.35 8.87 13.50
N LYS A 261 -24.60 10.13 13.12
CA LYS A 261 -24.88 11.24 14.05
C LYS A 261 -26.37 11.35 14.41
N THR A 262 -27.25 10.78 13.58
CA THR A 262 -28.71 10.86 13.74
C THR A 262 -29.27 9.68 14.52
N GLU A 263 -28.50 8.59 14.66
CA GLU A 263 -28.78 7.47 15.58
C GLU A 263 -28.29 7.79 17.00
#